data_AF-A0A8S3SBB9-F1
#
_entry.id   AF-A0A8S3SBB9-F1
#
_cell.length_a   1.000
_cell.length_b   1.000
_cell.length_c   1.000
_cell.angle_alpha   90.00
_cell.angle_beta   90.00
_cell.angle_gamma   90.00
#
_symmetry.space_group_name_H-M   'P 1'
#
loop_
_entity.id
_entity.type
_entity.pdbx_description
1 polymer ?
#
loop_
_entity_poly.entity_id
_entity_poly.type
_entity_poly.pdbx_seq_one_letter_code
_entity_poly.pdbx_strand_id
1 'polypeptide(L)'
;MGNAQCTFPTDLRGSWISADRGTLTFTANTLSGYTASFNSVVFECKTLLNNKYYLRGTTAVTVFWYDNSKGTHMSEFYNLNSEKYYYHVATALDPASNDRIHVSAGASTVTHSDVCNRRTPFEVGTYVMLIKDGASDASLAVKCPSDIIRKFENVQLSSADGTASCSGKLDTCTDKLKMNYTYNSCSNSLTFSADGLWRCLYYTNSGSTTYLAALNMDTTLVSYQTYRIVCYTLRWHYDVLNATTHHGSCLPDQTASSVVSPGVLLTMSDGSGM
;
A
#
# COMPACT_ATOMS: atom_id res chain seq x y z
N MET A 1 -24.89 23.28 -6.20
CA MET A 1 -24.48 22.10 -5.42
C MET A 1 -23.47 22.60 -4.40
N GLY A 2 -23.82 22.59 -3.11
CA GLY A 2 -23.00 23.25 -2.08
C GLY A 2 -21.70 22.50 -1.85
N ASN A 3 -20.57 23.21 -1.88
CA ASN A 3 -19.30 22.68 -1.39
C ASN A 3 -19.46 22.42 0.11
N ALA A 4 -19.57 21.14 0.51
CA ALA A 4 -19.49 20.78 1.91
C ALA A 4 -18.11 21.19 2.45
N GLN A 5 -18.09 21.69 3.69
CA GLN A 5 -16.85 21.98 4.39
C GLN A 5 -16.00 20.70 4.44
N CYS A 6 -14.81 20.76 3.85
CA CYS A 6 -13.90 19.62 3.77
C CYS A 6 -13.39 19.30 5.17
N THR A 7 -13.86 18.19 5.75
CA THR A 7 -13.46 17.76 7.09
C THR A 7 -13.28 16.25 7.12
N PHE A 8 -12.11 15.80 7.59
CA PHE A 8 -11.83 14.39 7.74
C PHE A 8 -12.73 13.77 8.84
N PRO A 9 -13.19 12.52 8.65
CA PRO A 9 -13.97 11.78 9.63
C PRO A 9 -13.26 11.74 10.99
N THR A 10 -14.03 11.81 12.08
CA THR A 10 -13.47 11.87 13.45
C THR A 10 -12.62 10.67 13.81
N ASP A 11 -13.00 9.50 13.32
CA ASP A 11 -12.31 8.22 13.49
C ASP A 11 -11.02 8.12 12.68
N LEU A 12 -10.90 8.84 11.55
CA LEU A 12 -9.66 8.96 10.77
C LEU A 12 -8.65 9.94 11.41
N ARG A 13 -9.04 10.74 12.41
CA ARG A 13 -8.12 11.71 13.04
C ARG A 13 -7.08 11.01 13.94
N GLY A 14 -5.90 11.60 14.04
CA GLY A 14 -4.76 11.07 14.79
C GLY A 14 -3.64 10.59 13.87
N SER A 15 -2.71 9.81 14.44
CA SER A 15 -1.55 9.27 13.72
C SER A 15 -1.83 7.88 13.16
N TRP A 16 -1.37 7.65 11.94
CA TRP A 16 -1.59 6.44 11.16
C TRP A 16 -0.30 6.03 10.45
N ILE A 17 -0.04 4.74 10.39
CA ILE A 17 1.02 4.15 9.58
C ILE A 17 0.43 3.88 8.19
N SER A 18 0.90 4.61 7.19
CA SER A 18 0.62 4.37 5.78
C SER A 18 1.57 3.35 5.18
N ALA A 19 1.02 2.51 4.30
CA ALA A 19 1.80 1.52 3.57
C ALA A 19 2.88 2.16 2.66
N ASP A 20 2.63 3.36 2.12
CA ASP A 20 3.51 4.03 1.15
C ASP A 20 4.20 5.32 1.66
N ARG A 21 3.66 5.98 2.69
CA ARG A 21 4.15 7.28 3.19
C ARG A 21 4.72 7.28 4.60
N GLY A 22 4.77 6.12 5.26
CA GLY A 22 5.13 6.07 6.69
C GLY A 22 4.06 6.73 7.54
N THR A 23 4.46 7.48 8.59
CA THR A 23 3.49 8.06 9.52
C THR A 23 2.79 9.28 8.94
N LEU A 24 1.47 9.19 8.81
CA LEU A 24 0.57 10.29 8.45
C LEU A 24 -0.23 10.72 9.68
N THR A 25 -0.44 12.03 9.83
CA THR A 25 -1.29 12.57 10.91
C THR A 25 -2.43 13.37 10.31
N PHE A 26 -3.66 13.01 10.69
CA PHE A 26 -4.88 13.67 10.24
C PHE A 26 -5.47 14.49 11.38
N THR A 27 -5.78 15.77 11.11
CA THR A 27 -6.64 16.58 11.98
C THR A 27 -8.05 16.68 11.37
N ALA A 28 -8.87 17.61 11.81
CA ALA A 28 -10.15 17.85 11.16
C ALA A 28 -9.99 18.25 9.68
N ASN A 29 -8.92 18.96 9.32
CA ASN A 29 -8.79 19.60 8.02
C ASN A 29 -7.36 19.60 7.47
N THR A 30 -6.40 18.97 8.15
CA THR A 30 -5.02 18.86 7.67
C THR A 30 -4.54 17.40 7.66
N LEU A 31 -3.65 17.11 6.70
CA LEU A 31 -2.88 15.88 6.59
C LEU A 31 -1.39 16.25 6.58
N SER A 32 -0.65 15.80 7.58
CA SER A 32 0.80 16.02 7.71
C SER A 32 1.56 14.69 7.70
N GLY A 33 2.89 14.77 7.56
CA GLY A 33 3.77 13.59 7.45
C GLY A 33 3.86 13.02 6.03
N TYR A 34 3.13 13.59 5.07
CA TYR A 34 3.17 13.16 3.69
C TYR A 34 4.53 13.49 3.06
N THR A 35 5.32 12.46 2.76
CA THR A 35 6.60 12.62 2.07
C THR A 35 6.41 12.34 0.59
N ALA A 36 6.48 13.41 -0.20
CA ALA A 36 6.47 13.31 -1.66
C ALA A 36 7.90 13.06 -2.18
N SER A 37 8.02 12.68 -3.45
CA SER A 37 9.31 12.44 -4.12
C SER A 37 10.27 13.65 -4.08
N PHE A 38 9.75 14.87 -3.89
CA PHE A 38 10.53 16.11 -3.89
C PHE A 38 10.72 16.74 -2.51
N ASN A 39 9.76 16.66 -1.59
CA ASN A 39 9.81 17.21 -0.22
C ASN A 39 8.65 16.68 0.64
N SER A 40 8.72 16.88 1.95
CA SER A 40 7.56 16.71 2.83
C SER A 40 6.53 17.82 2.61
N VAL A 41 5.26 17.44 2.52
CA VAL A 41 4.13 18.35 2.25
C VAL A 41 3.09 18.21 3.35
N VAL A 42 2.59 19.34 3.83
CA VAL A 42 1.38 19.38 4.66
C VAL A 42 0.22 19.78 3.76
N PHE A 43 -0.81 18.95 3.71
CA PHE A 43 -2.01 19.20 2.94
C PHE A 43 -3.13 19.76 3.81
N GLU A 44 -3.90 20.67 3.24
CA GLU A 44 -5.15 21.17 3.79
C GLU A 44 -6.33 20.70 2.93
N CYS A 45 -7.38 20.23 3.61
CA CYS A 45 -8.65 19.82 3.04
C CYS A 45 -9.41 21.07 2.57
N LYS A 46 -9.55 21.27 1.26
CA LYS A 46 -10.28 22.43 0.71
C LYS A 46 -11.72 22.11 0.36
N THR A 47 -11.95 20.98 -0.29
CA THR A 47 -13.29 20.59 -0.78
C THR A 47 -13.49 19.08 -0.68
N LEU A 48 -14.68 18.65 -0.29
CA LEU A 48 -15.12 17.27 -0.42
C LEU A 48 -16.08 17.16 -1.62
N LEU A 49 -15.72 16.36 -2.61
CA LEU A 49 -16.52 16.16 -3.82
C LEU A 49 -16.70 14.66 -4.08
N ASN A 50 -17.93 14.16 -4.07
CA ASN A 50 -18.24 12.75 -4.33
C ASN A 50 -17.36 11.79 -3.50
N ASN A 51 -17.29 12.01 -2.19
CA ASN A 51 -16.47 11.26 -1.22
C ASN A 51 -14.94 11.37 -1.42
N LYS A 52 -14.47 12.23 -2.32
CA LYS A 52 -13.05 12.48 -2.57
C LYS A 52 -12.63 13.82 -1.98
N TYR A 53 -11.57 13.77 -1.19
CA TYR A 53 -11.01 14.89 -0.47
C TYR A 53 -10.01 15.59 -1.39
N TYR A 54 -10.28 16.84 -1.73
CA TYR A 54 -9.33 17.70 -2.43
C TYR A 54 -8.36 18.29 -1.40
N LEU A 55 -7.09 17.92 -1.54
CA LEU A 55 -6.01 18.19 -0.60
C LEU A 55 -4.97 19.08 -1.27
N ARG A 56 -4.80 20.30 -0.76
CA ARG A 56 -3.85 21.28 -1.31
C ARG A 56 -2.72 21.57 -0.33
N GLY A 57 -1.49 21.54 -0.82
CA GLY A 57 -0.30 21.85 -0.03
C GLY A 57 -0.36 23.26 0.56
N THR A 58 -0.03 23.37 1.84
CA THR A 58 0.04 24.65 2.55
C THR A 58 1.35 25.38 2.27
N THR A 59 2.44 24.62 2.10
CA THR A 59 3.78 25.12 1.78
C THR A 59 3.99 25.21 0.27
N ALA A 60 4.71 26.25 -0.14
CA ALA A 60 5.23 26.34 -1.49
C ALA A 60 6.34 25.30 -1.67
N VAL A 61 6.37 24.65 -2.82
CA VAL A 61 7.34 23.62 -3.19
C VAL A 61 8.01 24.03 -4.49
N THR A 62 9.31 23.82 -4.58
CA THR A 62 10.05 23.93 -5.84
C THR A 62 10.23 22.52 -6.40
N VAL A 63 9.76 22.31 -7.63
CA VAL A 63 9.88 21.04 -8.33
C VAL A 63 10.37 21.33 -9.75
N PHE A 64 11.52 20.78 -10.12
CA PHE A 64 12.24 21.11 -11.36
C PHE A 64 12.38 22.63 -11.57
N TRP A 65 11.83 23.17 -12.66
CA TRP A 65 11.87 24.60 -13.03
C TRP A 65 10.67 25.42 -12.51
N TYR A 66 9.79 24.81 -11.71
CA TYR A 66 8.63 25.52 -11.16
C TYR A 66 8.92 25.99 -9.73
N ASP A 67 9.27 27.27 -9.59
CA ASP A 67 9.37 27.93 -8.29
C ASP A 67 8.00 28.34 -7.74
N ASN A 68 7.87 28.30 -6.41
CA ASN A 68 6.66 28.70 -5.68
C ASN A 68 5.39 27.95 -6.11
N SER A 69 5.51 26.66 -6.40
CA SER A 69 4.38 25.80 -6.75
C SER A 69 3.66 25.26 -5.53
N LYS A 70 2.45 24.75 -5.71
CA LYS A 70 1.74 23.99 -4.68
C LYS A 70 1.39 22.61 -5.22
N GLY A 71 1.69 21.59 -4.43
CA GLY A 71 1.22 20.23 -4.68
C GLY A 71 -0.26 20.13 -4.35
N THR A 72 -1.04 19.47 -5.20
CA THR A 72 -2.45 19.20 -4.99
C THR A 72 -2.72 17.74 -5.33
N HIS A 73 -3.42 17.02 -4.46
CA HIS A 73 -3.86 15.67 -4.76
C HIS A 73 -5.28 15.44 -4.25
N MET A 74 -5.91 14.37 -4.73
CA MET A 74 -7.27 14.01 -4.38
C MET A 74 -7.31 12.55 -3.94
N SER A 75 -7.93 12.28 -2.79
CA SER A 75 -7.93 10.95 -2.18
C SER A 75 -9.33 10.54 -1.73
N GLU A 76 -9.63 9.25 -1.84
CA GLU A 76 -10.87 8.64 -1.38
C GLU A 76 -10.56 7.63 -0.28
N PHE A 77 -11.12 7.84 0.91
CA PHE A 77 -10.85 7.03 2.11
C PHE A 77 -12.03 6.11 2.42
N TYR A 78 -11.72 4.87 2.78
CA TYR A 78 -12.68 3.83 3.11
C TYR A 78 -12.39 3.29 4.51
N ASN A 79 -13.39 3.40 5.38
CA ASN A 79 -13.34 2.86 6.73
C ASN A 79 -13.51 1.34 6.68
N LEU A 80 -12.58 0.59 7.30
CA LEU A 80 -12.78 -0.83 7.58
C LEU A 80 -13.20 -1.01 9.05
N ASN A 81 -12.53 -0.30 9.96
CA ASN A 81 -12.93 -0.11 11.35
C ASN A 81 -12.22 1.13 11.95
N SER A 82 -12.39 1.39 13.25
CA SER A 82 -11.81 2.55 13.93
C SER A 82 -10.28 2.60 13.99
N GLU A 83 -9.59 1.50 13.67
CA GLU A 83 -8.13 1.39 13.70
C GLU A 83 -7.53 1.02 12.33
N LYS A 84 -8.36 0.86 11.30
CA LYS A 84 -7.95 0.42 9.97
C LYS A 84 -8.76 1.08 8.86
N TYR A 85 -8.03 1.70 7.94
CA TYR A 85 -8.57 2.32 6.72
C TYR A 85 -7.80 1.81 5.51
N TYR A 86 -8.37 2.00 4.33
CA TYR A 86 -7.58 2.11 3.12
C TYR A 86 -8.00 3.34 2.32
N TYR A 87 -7.14 3.79 1.41
CA TYR A 87 -7.48 4.87 0.50
C TYR A 87 -6.98 4.62 -0.91
N HIS A 88 -7.61 5.28 -1.87
CA HIS A 88 -7.10 5.42 -3.22
C HIS A 88 -6.77 6.88 -3.50
N VAL A 89 -5.66 7.12 -4.17
CA VAL A 89 -5.36 8.44 -4.73
C VAL A 89 -6.01 8.55 -6.10
N ALA A 90 -6.93 9.50 -6.25
CA ALA A 90 -7.65 9.83 -7.47
C ALA A 90 -6.86 10.70 -8.45
N THR A 91 -5.69 11.16 -8.03
CA THR A 91 -4.71 11.85 -8.88
C THR A 91 -3.83 10.83 -9.61
N ALA A 92 -3.69 11.02 -10.91
CA ALA A 92 -2.77 10.25 -11.75
C ALA A 92 -1.33 10.56 -11.36
N LEU A 93 -0.40 9.67 -11.74
CA LEU A 93 1.02 9.94 -11.59
C LEU A 93 1.37 11.17 -12.43
N ASP A 94 1.91 12.21 -11.80
CA ASP A 94 2.36 13.42 -12.47
C ASP A 94 3.86 13.28 -12.78
N PRO A 95 4.28 13.30 -14.06
CA PRO A 95 5.69 13.21 -14.43
C PRO A 95 6.54 14.34 -13.85
N ALA A 96 5.95 15.51 -13.58
CA ALA A 96 6.67 16.64 -13.00
C ALA A 96 6.99 16.43 -11.52
N SER A 97 6.23 15.63 -10.78
CA SER A 97 6.53 15.31 -9.38
C SER A 97 7.08 13.90 -9.18
N ASN A 98 6.95 13.04 -10.19
CA ASN A 98 7.10 11.59 -10.07
C ASN A 98 6.32 11.04 -8.85
N ASP A 99 5.11 11.59 -8.64
CA ASP A 99 4.21 11.22 -7.55
C ASP A 99 2.76 11.46 -8.00
N ARG A 100 1.78 10.94 -7.25
CA ARG A 100 0.35 11.20 -7.47
C ARG A 100 -0.06 12.55 -6.87
N ILE A 101 0.73 13.58 -7.17
CA ILE A 101 0.54 14.96 -6.76
C ILE A 101 0.65 15.83 -8.00
N HIS A 102 -0.43 16.54 -8.32
CA HIS A 102 -0.42 17.55 -9.35
C HIS A 102 0.31 18.79 -8.85
N VAL A 103 1.36 19.21 -9.55
CA VAL A 103 2.13 20.41 -9.20
C VAL A 103 1.73 21.55 -10.12
N SER A 104 1.27 22.65 -9.53
CA SER A 104 0.89 23.86 -10.25
C SER A 104 1.58 25.08 -9.67
N ALA A 105 1.99 26.03 -10.51
CA ALA A 105 2.47 27.33 -10.06
C ALA A 105 1.45 28.01 -9.13
N GLY A 106 1.91 28.76 -8.13
CA GLY A 106 1.05 29.29 -7.06
C GLY A 106 -0.13 30.15 -7.54
N ALA A 107 0.00 30.84 -8.67
CA ALA A 107 -1.03 31.70 -9.27
C ALA A 107 -2.03 30.96 -10.18
N SER A 108 -1.76 29.70 -10.52
CA SER A 108 -2.62 28.91 -11.40
C SER A 108 -3.92 28.50 -10.70
N THR A 109 -5.04 28.58 -11.42
CA THR A 109 -6.30 27.99 -10.95
C THR A 109 -6.29 26.50 -11.26
N VAL A 110 -6.20 25.67 -10.22
CA VAL A 110 -6.29 24.21 -10.34
C VAL A 110 -7.75 23.79 -10.13
N THR A 111 -8.33 23.17 -11.15
CA THR A 111 -9.69 22.64 -11.11
C THR A 111 -9.72 21.23 -10.52
N HIS A 112 -10.92 20.74 -10.17
CA HIS A 112 -11.09 19.36 -9.73
C HIS A 112 -10.74 18.36 -10.83
N SER A 113 -11.01 18.67 -12.11
CA SER A 113 -10.68 17.79 -13.24
C SER A 113 -9.17 17.65 -13.45
N ASP A 114 -8.39 18.68 -13.11
CA ASP A 114 -6.92 18.62 -13.22
C ASP A 114 -6.32 17.60 -12.24
N VAL A 115 -6.98 17.40 -11.09
CA VAL A 115 -6.48 16.58 -9.98
C VAL A 115 -7.21 15.25 -9.84
N CYS A 116 -8.47 15.15 -10.28
CA CYS A 116 -9.27 13.92 -10.33
C CYS A 116 -9.17 13.26 -11.71
N ASN A 117 -7.94 13.07 -12.19
CA ASN A 117 -7.63 12.63 -13.54
C ASN A 117 -7.23 11.15 -13.63
N ARG A 118 -7.16 10.42 -12.51
CA ARG A 118 -6.99 8.96 -12.54
C ARG A 118 -8.29 8.28 -12.96
N ARG A 119 -8.19 7.35 -13.91
CA ARG A 119 -9.33 6.58 -14.40
C ARG A 119 -10.01 5.82 -13.25
N THR A 120 -11.34 5.84 -13.26
CA THR A 120 -12.18 5.04 -12.35
C THR A 120 -12.93 3.95 -13.14
N PRO A 121 -13.21 2.77 -12.55
CA PRO A 121 -12.76 2.31 -11.23
C PRO A 121 -11.22 2.23 -11.15
N PHE A 122 -10.67 2.48 -9.97
CA PHE A 122 -9.22 2.39 -9.76
C PHE A 122 -8.74 0.95 -9.93
N GLU A 123 -7.46 0.79 -10.28
CA GLU A 123 -6.83 -0.52 -10.37
C GLU A 123 -6.90 -1.23 -9.00
N VAL A 124 -7.50 -2.42 -8.97
CA VAL A 124 -8.04 -3.06 -7.75
C VAL A 124 -7.00 -3.21 -6.63
N GLY A 125 -5.75 -3.56 -6.94
CA GLY A 125 -4.70 -3.78 -5.94
C GLY A 125 -4.01 -2.52 -5.41
N THR A 126 -4.32 -1.34 -5.96
CA THR A 126 -3.57 -0.10 -5.67
C THR A 126 -4.11 0.69 -4.48
N TYR A 127 -4.91 0.06 -3.63
CA TYR A 127 -5.32 0.67 -2.37
C TYR A 127 -4.11 0.77 -1.44
N VAL A 128 -4.04 1.86 -0.69
CA VAL A 128 -3.01 2.08 0.32
C VAL A 128 -3.64 1.86 1.69
N MET A 129 -3.07 0.94 2.46
CA MET A 129 -3.52 0.68 3.82
C MET A 129 -3.07 1.76 4.80
N LEU A 130 -3.96 2.09 5.73
CA LEU A 130 -3.70 2.93 6.89
C LEU A 130 -4.03 2.13 8.16
N ILE A 131 -3.06 2.04 9.05
CA ILE A 131 -3.21 1.40 10.36
C ILE A 131 -3.03 2.47 11.44
N LYS A 132 -3.94 2.54 12.40
CA LYS A 132 -3.83 3.53 13.48
C LYS A 132 -2.57 3.26 14.31
N ASP A 133 -1.85 4.31 14.66
CA ASP A 133 -0.67 4.16 15.52
C ASP A 133 -1.11 3.65 16.91
N GLY A 134 -0.43 2.62 17.41
CA GLY A 134 -0.83 1.91 18.62
C GLY A 134 -2.06 1.01 18.47
N ALA A 135 -2.51 0.70 17.25
CA ALA A 135 -3.63 -0.21 17.03
C ALA A 135 -3.41 -1.57 17.70
N SER A 136 -4.50 -2.13 18.25
CA SER A 136 -4.46 -3.43 18.88
C SER A 136 -4.32 -4.57 17.86
N ASP A 137 -3.63 -5.64 18.23
CA ASP A 137 -3.47 -6.82 17.37
C ASP A 137 -4.82 -7.39 16.88
N ALA A 138 -5.82 -7.36 17.76
CA ALA A 138 -7.17 -7.87 17.52
C ALA A 138 -7.95 -7.03 16.50
N SER A 139 -7.81 -5.70 16.47
CA SER A 139 -8.52 -4.85 15.51
C SER A 139 -7.97 -4.96 14.08
N LEU A 140 -6.71 -5.35 13.96
CA LEU A 140 -6.03 -5.54 12.68
C LEU A 140 -6.32 -6.90 12.06
N ALA A 141 -6.60 -7.90 12.90
CA ALA A 141 -6.81 -9.29 12.52
C ALA A 141 -7.90 -9.45 11.44
N VAL A 142 -7.50 -9.95 10.27
CA VAL A 142 -8.41 -10.45 9.23
C VAL A 142 -7.96 -11.84 8.83
N LYS A 143 -8.92 -12.72 8.60
CA LYS A 143 -8.64 -14.04 8.04
C LYS A 143 -7.97 -13.88 6.67
N CYS A 144 -6.83 -14.51 6.49
CA CYS A 144 -6.14 -14.55 5.21
C CYS A 144 -7.05 -15.11 4.11
N PRO A 145 -6.87 -14.70 2.84
CA PRO A 145 -7.69 -15.19 1.74
C PRO A 145 -7.57 -16.71 1.61
N SER A 146 -8.65 -17.37 1.18
CA SER A 146 -8.66 -18.83 1.00
C SER A 146 -7.57 -19.34 0.07
N ASP A 147 -7.14 -18.50 -0.88
CA ASP A 147 -6.08 -18.84 -1.83
C ASP A 147 -4.77 -19.21 -1.14
N ILE A 148 -4.47 -18.59 0.02
CA ILE A 148 -3.20 -18.79 0.70
C ILE A 148 -3.33 -19.63 1.98
N ILE A 149 -4.54 -20.00 2.44
CA ILE A 149 -4.73 -20.82 3.65
C ILE A 149 -4.33 -22.28 3.36
N ARG A 150 -3.06 -22.60 3.61
CA ARG A 150 -2.45 -23.93 3.39
C ARG A 150 -1.12 -24.04 4.14
N LYS A 151 -0.55 -25.25 4.11
CA LYS A 151 0.87 -25.45 4.38
C LYS A 151 1.57 -25.65 3.04
N PHE A 152 2.45 -24.72 2.69
CA PHE A 152 3.30 -24.81 1.52
C PHE A 152 4.68 -25.27 1.97
N GLU A 153 5.02 -26.50 1.63
CA GLU A 153 6.33 -27.09 1.95
C GLU A 153 7.43 -26.62 1.00
N ASN A 154 7.04 -26.12 -0.17
CA ASN A 154 7.97 -25.58 -1.17
C ASN A 154 7.55 -24.17 -1.55
N VAL A 155 8.22 -23.17 -0.97
CA VAL A 155 8.14 -21.77 -1.39
C VAL A 155 9.45 -21.39 -2.05
N GLN A 156 9.39 -20.98 -3.31
CA GLN A 156 10.53 -20.38 -4.01
C GLN A 156 10.32 -18.88 -4.07
N LEU A 157 11.34 -18.10 -3.74
CA LEU A 157 11.35 -16.64 -3.82
C LEU A 157 12.44 -16.21 -4.79
N SER A 158 12.15 -15.22 -5.64
CA SER A 158 13.18 -14.60 -6.50
C SER A 158 12.96 -13.11 -6.64
N SER A 159 14.05 -12.35 -6.82
CA SER A 159 13.97 -10.94 -7.17
C SER A 159 13.26 -10.75 -8.53
N ALA A 160 12.71 -9.55 -8.76
CA ALA A 160 12.07 -9.18 -10.03
C ALA A 160 12.91 -9.49 -11.29
N ASP A 161 14.24 -9.39 -11.18
CA ASP A 161 15.19 -9.64 -12.26
C ASP A 161 15.78 -11.07 -12.28
N GLY A 162 15.37 -11.92 -11.33
CA GLY A 162 15.85 -13.30 -11.18
C GLY A 162 17.31 -13.45 -10.72
N THR A 163 17.98 -12.37 -10.33
CA THR A 163 19.40 -12.41 -9.93
C THR A 163 19.61 -12.97 -8.52
N ALA A 164 18.62 -12.83 -7.64
CA ALA A 164 18.61 -13.39 -6.30
C ALA A 164 17.46 -14.38 -6.17
N SER A 165 17.72 -15.52 -5.55
CA SER A 165 16.68 -16.50 -5.23
C SER A 165 16.95 -17.17 -3.89
N CYS A 166 15.89 -17.62 -3.24
CA CYS A 166 15.97 -18.46 -2.06
C CYS A 166 14.73 -19.33 -1.94
N SER A 167 14.72 -20.22 -0.94
CA SER A 167 13.58 -21.10 -0.68
C SER A 167 13.12 -21.00 0.75
N GLY A 168 11.92 -21.48 1.00
CA GLY A 168 11.34 -21.54 2.33
C GLY A 168 10.08 -22.36 2.38
N LYS A 169 9.35 -22.18 3.47
CA LYS A 169 8.03 -22.76 3.73
C LYS A 169 7.08 -21.66 4.16
N LEU A 170 5.78 -21.92 4.02
CA LEU A 170 4.74 -21.04 4.51
C LEU A 170 3.63 -21.83 5.21
N ASP A 171 3.34 -21.48 6.46
CA ASP A 171 2.18 -21.97 7.20
C ASP A 171 1.22 -20.81 7.48
N THR A 172 0.03 -20.90 6.89
CA THR A 172 -1.14 -20.04 7.14
C THR A 172 -2.34 -20.85 7.64
N CYS A 173 -2.14 -22.17 7.80
CA CYS A 173 -3.20 -23.11 8.18
C CYS A 173 -3.34 -23.17 9.70
N THR A 174 -2.21 -23.12 10.42
CA THR A 174 -2.15 -23.16 11.88
C THR A 174 -2.78 -21.91 12.52
N ASP A 175 -2.46 -20.72 11.99
CA ASP A 175 -3.12 -19.46 12.36
C ASP A 175 -3.62 -18.77 11.09
N LYS A 176 -4.93 -18.84 10.84
CA LYS A 176 -5.56 -18.32 9.62
C LYS A 176 -5.59 -16.80 9.54
N LEU A 177 -5.08 -16.09 10.55
CA LEU A 177 -4.95 -14.63 10.56
C LEU A 177 -3.53 -14.18 10.16
N LYS A 178 -2.59 -15.12 10.08
CA LYS A 178 -1.18 -14.86 9.88
C LYS A 178 -0.57 -15.71 8.77
N MET A 179 0.54 -15.24 8.23
CA MET A 179 1.42 -15.97 7.34
C MET A 179 2.74 -16.15 8.07
N ASN A 180 3.10 -17.39 8.36
CA ASN A 180 4.33 -17.74 9.05
C ASN A 180 5.30 -18.39 8.06
N TYR A 181 6.26 -17.60 7.58
CA TYR A 181 7.31 -18.06 6.69
C TYR A 181 8.47 -18.65 7.47
N THR A 182 9.04 -19.73 6.95
CA THR A 182 10.35 -20.23 7.37
C THR A 182 11.30 -20.09 6.21
N TYR A 183 12.25 -19.16 6.30
CA TYR A 183 13.20 -18.86 5.22
C TYR A 183 14.48 -19.70 5.36
N ASN A 184 14.95 -20.29 4.26
CA ASN A 184 16.22 -21.03 4.22
C ASN A 184 17.30 -20.17 3.55
N SER A 185 18.14 -19.51 4.35
CA SER A 185 19.27 -18.69 3.88
C SER A 185 18.89 -17.59 2.87
N CYS A 186 17.74 -16.94 3.06
CA CYS A 186 17.31 -15.83 2.22
C CYS A 186 18.02 -14.51 2.59
N SER A 187 18.31 -13.67 1.59
CA SER A 187 18.68 -12.28 1.84
C SER A 187 17.46 -11.47 2.30
N ASN A 188 17.68 -10.48 3.17
CA ASN A 188 16.61 -9.60 3.67
C ASN A 188 15.85 -8.86 2.55
N SER A 189 16.49 -8.65 1.40
CA SER A 189 15.88 -8.04 0.22
C SER A 189 14.76 -8.87 -0.43
N LEU A 190 14.73 -10.20 -0.19
CA LEU A 190 13.72 -11.09 -0.76
C LEU A 190 12.56 -11.36 0.20
N THR A 191 12.79 -11.21 1.50
CA THR A 191 11.81 -11.63 2.51
C THR A 191 10.98 -10.48 3.03
N PHE A 192 11.50 -9.24 3.02
CA PHE A 192 10.92 -8.04 3.66
C PHE A 192 10.60 -8.20 5.16
N SER A 193 10.97 -9.34 5.76
CA SER A 193 10.78 -9.74 7.15
C SER A 193 11.94 -10.64 7.58
N ALA A 194 12.42 -10.42 8.79
CA ALA A 194 13.46 -11.22 9.43
C ALA A 194 12.88 -12.49 10.06
N ASP A 195 11.76 -12.40 10.77
CA ASP A 195 11.19 -13.53 11.50
C ASP A 195 10.14 -14.31 10.68
N GLY A 196 9.77 -13.80 9.50
CA GLY A 196 8.79 -14.40 8.60
C GLY A 196 7.35 -14.27 9.07
N LEU A 197 7.06 -13.42 10.05
CA LEU A 197 5.74 -13.31 10.64
C LEU A 197 4.95 -12.14 10.06
N TRP A 198 3.90 -12.47 9.32
CA TRP A 198 3.02 -11.48 8.70
C TRP A 198 1.58 -11.64 9.17
N ARG A 199 0.86 -10.52 9.24
CA ARG A 199 -0.58 -10.49 9.54
C ARG A 199 -1.37 -10.06 8.32
N CYS A 200 -2.42 -10.79 7.98
CA CYS A 200 -3.34 -10.39 6.93
C CYS A 200 -4.19 -9.19 7.41
N LEU A 201 -4.14 -8.08 6.67
CA LEU A 201 -4.84 -6.84 7.04
C LEU A 201 -6.15 -6.66 6.28
N TYR A 202 -6.12 -6.90 4.98
CA TYR A 202 -7.22 -6.67 4.06
C TYR A 202 -6.90 -7.36 2.73
N TYR A 203 -7.91 -7.88 2.06
CA TYR A 203 -7.77 -8.40 0.71
C TYR A 203 -9.00 -8.09 -0.13
N THR A 204 -8.82 -8.09 -1.45
CA THR A 204 -9.88 -7.97 -2.44
C THR A 204 -9.55 -8.81 -3.66
N ASN A 205 -10.56 -9.13 -4.47
CA ASN A 205 -10.42 -10.02 -5.63
C ASN A 205 -10.75 -9.28 -6.92
N SER A 206 -10.02 -9.60 -7.98
CA SER A 206 -10.37 -9.25 -9.37
C SER A 206 -10.31 -10.51 -10.22
N GLY A 207 -11.48 -11.03 -10.57
CA GLY A 207 -11.59 -12.34 -11.22
C GLY A 207 -11.01 -13.45 -10.35
N SER A 208 -9.93 -14.09 -10.83
CA SER A 208 -9.20 -15.17 -10.12
C SER A 208 -7.93 -14.69 -9.41
N THR A 209 -7.71 -13.38 -9.35
CA THR A 209 -6.52 -12.78 -8.71
C THR A 209 -6.91 -12.16 -7.39
N THR A 210 -6.17 -12.48 -6.35
CA THR A 210 -6.36 -11.95 -4.99
C THR A 210 -5.26 -10.93 -4.69
N TYR A 211 -5.64 -9.73 -4.27
CA TYR A 211 -4.73 -8.68 -3.79
C TYR A 211 -4.83 -8.63 -2.27
N LEU A 212 -3.72 -8.87 -1.57
CA LEU A 212 -3.66 -8.99 -0.12
C LEU A 212 -2.65 -7.98 0.44
N ALA A 213 -3.07 -7.12 1.35
CA ALA A 213 -2.14 -6.35 2.17
C ALA A 213 -1.82 -7.11 3.47
N ALA A 214 -0.54 -7.18 3.80
CA ALA A 214 -0.05 -7.84 4.99
C ALA A 214 0.89 -6.94 5.80
N LEU A 215 0.76 -6.98 7.12
CA LEU A 215 1.60 -6.26 8.08
C LEU A 215 2.76 -7.14 8.53
N ASN A 216 3.98 -6.63 8.44
CA ASN A 216 5.16 -7.22 9.07
C ASN A 216 5.03 -7.09 10.60
N MET A 217 5.10 -8.21 11.31
CA MET A 217 4.96 -8.29 12.77
C MET A 217 6.30 -8.45 13.51
N ASP A 218 7.44 -8.35 12.80
CA ASP A 218 8.77 -8.49 13.37
C ASP A 218 9.06 -7.40 14.41
N THR A 219 9.77 -7.78 15.47
CA THR A 219 10.05 -6.89 16.61
C THR A 219 11.12 -5.84 16.31
N THR A 220 11.91 -6.02 15.25
CA THR A 220 12.96 -5.09 14.83
C THR A 220 12.78 -4.68 13.37
N LEU A 221 12.31 -3.46 13.15
CA LEU A 221 12.28 -2.86 11.82
C LEU A 221 13.60 -2.13 11.58
N VAL A 222 14.48 -2.69 10.75
CA VAL A 222 15.70 -1.99 10.35
C VAL A 222 15.31 -0.86 9.39
N SER A 223 15.53 0.37 9.85
CA SER A 223 14.91 1.64 9.42
C SER A 223 14.96 2.03 7.93
N TYR A 224 15.55 1.23 7.05
CA TYR A 224 15.67 1.55 5.62
C TYR A 224 15.16 0.47 4.66
N GLN A 225 14.88 -0.77 5.11
CA GLN A 225 14.55 -1.86 4.18
C GLN A 225 13.48 -2.88 4.67
N THR A 226 12.84 -2.66 5.83
CA THR A 226 11.75 -3.53 6.31
C THR A 226 10.44 -2.74 6.36
N TYR A 227 9.69 -2.84 5.26
CA TYR A 227 8.42 -2.15 5.10
C TYR A 227 7.37 -2.79 6.02
N ARG A 228 6.70 -1.98 6.84
CA ARG A 228 5.67 -2.47 7.75
C ARG A 228 4.50 -3.12 7.03
N ILE A 229 4.20 -2.70 5.80
CA ILE A 229 3.09 -3.25 5.02
C ILE A 229 3.62 -3.63 3.65
N VAL A 230 3.22 -4.81 3.17
CA VAL A 230 3.49 -5.31 1.83
C VAL A 230 2.19 -5.70 1.15
N CYS A 231 2.18 -5.67 -0.17
CA CYS A 231 1.07 -6.11 -0.99
C CYS A 231 1.45 -7.36 -1.78
N TYR A 232 0.63 -8.39 -1.66
CA TYR A 232 0.70 -9.61 -2.44
C TYR A 232 -0.34 -9.59 -3.57
N THR A 233 0.07 -9.98 -4.77
CA THR A 233 -0.83 -10.37 -5.86
C THR A 233 -0.74 -11.87 -6.02
N LEU A 234 -1.83 -12.59 -5.75
CA LEU A 234 -1.90 -14.05 -5.68
C LEU A 234 -2.78 -14.62 -6.79
N ARG A 235 -2.36 -15.72 -7.42
CA ARG A 235 -3.20 -16.46 -8.37
C ARG A 235 -2.79 -17.92 -8.47
N TRP A 236 -3.79 -18.80 -8.36
CA TRP A 236 -3.61 -20.22 -8.64
C TRP A 236 -3.45 -20.48 -10.13
N HIS A 237 -2.50 -21.36 -10.44
CA HIS A 237 -2.31 -21.93 -11.76
C HIS A 237 -2.13 -23.45 -11.60
N TYR A 238 -3.23 -24.18 -11.77
CA TYR A 238 -3.35 -25.60 -11.38
C TYR A 238 -3.04 -25.78 -9.89
N ASP A 239 -2.05 -26.60 -9.54
CA ASP A 239 -1.69 -26.94 -8.16
C ASP A 239 -0.57 -26.05 -7.58
N VAL A 240 -0.24 -24.96 -8.29
CA VAL A 240 0.79 -24.02 -7.87
C VAL A 240 0.18 -22.64 -7.66
N LEU A 241 0.45 -22.04 -6.50
CA LEU A 241 0.10 -20.66 -6.21
C LEU A 241 1.26 -19.77 -6.63
N ASN A 242 1.04 -18.97 -7.67
CA ASN A 242 1.94 -17.90 -8.06
C ASN A 242 1.61 -16.65 -7.28
N ALA A 243 2.64 -15.93 -6.84
CA ALA A 243 2.49 -14.65 -6.21
C ALA A 243 3.58 -13.68 -6.59
N THR A 244 3.27 -12.39 -6.48
CA THR A 244 4.28 -11.35 -6.37
C THR A 244 4.04 -10.53 -5.12
N THR A 245 5.10 -9.99 -4.54
CA THR A 245 5.01 -9.05 -3.43
C THR A 245 5.77 -7.77 -3.77
N HIS A 246 5.22 -6.64 -3.34
CA HIS A 246 5.85 -5.34 -3.40
C HIS A 246 5.60 -4.62 -2.06
N HIS A 247 6.54 -3.78 -1.65
CA HIS A 247 6.36 -3.00 -0.44
C HIS A 247 5.24 -1.95 -0.60
N GLY A 248 4.56 -1.64 0.50
CA GLY A 248 3.43 -0.74 0.49
C GLY A 248 2.20 -1.32 -0.18
N SER A 249 1.71 -0.66 -1.23
CA SER A 249 0.58 -1.11 -2.04
C SER A 249 1.03 -1.86 -3.30
N CYS A 250 0.14 -2.64 -3.91
CA CYS A 250 0.46 -3.27 -5.19
C CYS A 250 0.58 -2.20 -6.28
N LEU A 251 1.46 -2.46 -7.26
CA LEU A 251 1.66 -1.56 -8.38
C LEU A 251 0.52 -1.72 -9.40
N PRO A 252 0.19 -0.68 -10.20
CA PRO A 252 -0.88 -0.76 -11.19
C PRO A 252 -0.74 -1.93 -12.18
N ASP A 253 0.48 -2.22 -12.62
CA ASP A 253 0.80 -3.26 -13.59
C ASP A 253 1.32 -4.56 -12.95
N GLN A 254 1.26 -4.67 -11.63
CA GLN A 254 1.67 -5.89 -10.91
C GLN A 254 0.68 -7.02 -11.18
N THR A 255 1.22 -8.19 -11.51
CA THR A 255 0.47 -9.44 -11.68
C THR A 255 1.03 -10.51 -10.76
N ALA A 256 0.34 -11.65 -10.64
CA ALA A 256 0.83 -12.77 -9.83
C ALA A 256 2.14 -13.40 -10.35
N SER A 257 2.62 -13.01 -11.54
CA SER A 257 3.85 -13.53 -12.16
C SER A 257 4.82 -12.44 -12.64
N SER A 258 4.51 -11.16 -12.39
CA SER A 258 5.38 -10.05 -12.81
C SER A 258 5.23 -8.87 -11.86
N VAL A 259 6.38 -8.35 -11.43
CA VAL A 259 6.53 -7.18 -10.58
C VAL A 259 7.86 -6.52 -10.92
N VAL A 260 7.96 -5.20 -10.78
CA VAL A 260 9.23 -4.50 -10.96
C VAL A 260 10.03 -4.46 -9.66
N SER A 261 11.35 -4.28 -9.77
CA SER A 261 12.24 -4.12 -8.61
C SER A 261 11.80 -2.92 -7.75
N PRO A 262 11.83 -3.03 -6.41
CA PRO A 262 12.41 -4.12 -5.61
C PRO A 262 11.44 -5.27 -5.29
N GLY A 263 10.38 -5.47 -6.07
CA GLY A 263 9.42 -6.57 -5.85
C GLY A 263 10.02 -7.97 -5.98
N VAL A 264 9.30 -8.93 -5.41
CA VAL A 264 9.72 -10.34 -5.32
C VAL A 264 8.63 -11.22 -5.93
N LEU A 265 9.04 -12.25 -6.67
CA LEU A 265 8.17 -13.31 -7.16
C LEU A 265 8.21 -14.48 -6.19
N LEU A 266 7.06 -15.14 -6.01
CA LEU A 266 6.95 -16.36 -5.24
C LEU A 266 6.20 -17.43 -6.03
N THR A 267 6.67 -18.67 -5.88
CA THR A 267 6.00 -19.87 -6.37
C THR A 267 5.83 -20.82 -5.20
N MET A 268 4.59 -21.25 -4.92
CA MET A 268 4.27 -22.01 -3.71
C MET A 268 3.52 -23.30 -4.06
N SER A 269 3.97 -24.43 -3.51
CA SER A 269 3.28 -25.72 -3.61
C SER A 269 3.33 -26.49 -2.28
N ASP A 270 2.36 -27.40 -2.10
CA ASP A 270 2.19 -28.18 -0.87
C ASP A 270 3.13 -29.40 -0.78
N GLY A 271 3.95 -29.65 -1.81
CA GLY A 271 4.86 -30.78 -1.88
C GLY A 271 4.18 -32.13 -2.13
N SER A 272 2.88 -32.18 -2.43
CA SER A 272 2.15 -33.42 -2.73
C SER A 272 2.20 -33.85 -4.21
N GLY A 273 3.09 -33.22 -5.00
CA GLY A 273 3.22 -33.41 -6.46
C GLY A 273 4.65 -33.57 -6.97
N MET A 274 5.54 -34.21 -6.19
CA MET A 274 6.78 -34.81 -6.69
C MET A 274 6.83 -36.28 -6.27
#